data_AF-A0A533TEU4-F1
#
_entry.id   AF-A0A533TEU4-F1
#
_cell.length_a   1.000
_cell.length_b   1.000
_cell.length_c   1.000
_cell.angle_alpha   90.00
_cell.angle_beta   90.00
_cell.angle_gamma   90.00
#
_symmetry.space_group_name_H-M   'P 1'
#
loop_
_entity.id
_entity.type
_entity.pdbx_description
1 polymer ?
#
loop_
_entity_poly.entity_id
_entity_poly.type
_entity_poly.pdbx_seq_one_letter_code
_entity_poly.pdbx_strand_id
1 'polypeptide(L)'
;TNIYSDILSGMMDAYASVISNNLNVVMKRLTSISIILMIPTLIASLYGMNVPNTFQDSPFGFWIILLFSCLLSTSGVLFFKSRNWL
;
A
#
# COMPACT_ATOMS: atom_id res chain seq x y z
N THR A 1 33.65 1.41 -36.61
CA THR A 1 33.67 0.88 -35.23
C THR A 1 32.61 1.51 -34.34
N ASN A 2 32.15 2.75 -34.59
CA ASN A 2 31.08 3.41 -33.80
C ASN A 2 29.74 2.65 -33.74
N ILE A 3 29.30 2.03 -34.84
CA ILE A 3 27.99 1.34 -34.90
C ILE A 3 27.85 0.22 -33.87
N TYR A 4 28.93 -0.53 -33.59
CA TYR A 4 28.90 -1.60 -32.59
C TYR A 4 28.80 -1.04 -31.16
N SER A 5 29.45 0.09 -30.88
CA SER A 5 29.31 0.79 -29.59
C SER A 5 27.94 1.43 -29.43
N ASP A 6 27.35 2.00 -30.49
CA ASP A 6 26.02 2.61 -30.43
C ASP A 6 24.92 1.56 -30.18
N ILE A 7 25.01 0.39 -30.83
CA ILE A 7 24.09 -0.73 -30.58
C ILE A 7 24.28 -1.27 -29.16
N LEU A 8 25.51 -1.38 -28.67
CA LEU A 8 25.80 -1.84 -27.31
C LEU A 8 25.25 -0.87 -26.25
N SER A 9 25.43 0.44 -26.45
CA SER A 9 24.86 1.48 -25.58
C SER A 9 23.34 1.47 -25.61
N GLY A 10 22.71 1.37 -26.79
CA GLY A 10 21.25 1.28 -26.90
C GLY A 10 20.67 0.02 -26.24
N MET A 11 21.39 -1.11 -26.30
CA MET A 11 21.00 -2.32 -25.59
C MET A 11 21.15 -2.16 -24.07
N MET A 12 22.21 -1.50 -23.61
CA MET A 12 22.42 -1.19 -22.19
C MET A 12 21.35 -0.24 -21.65
N ASP A 13 20.96 0.77 -22.41
CA ASP A 13 19.87 1.69 -22.07
C ASP A 13 18.52 0.96 -22.00
N ALA A 14 18.27 0.02 -22.92
CA ALA A 14 17.08 -0.83 -22.87
C ALA A 14 17.07 -1.72 -21.62
N TYR A 15 18.19 -2.34 -21.25
CA TYR A 15 18.28 -3.12 -20.01
C TYR A 15 18.09 -2.25 -18.77
N ALA A 16 18.71 -1.07 -18.72
CA ALA A 16 18.51 -0.12 -17.63
C ALA A 16 17.05 0.32 -17.50
N SER A 17 16.37 0.53 -18.64
CA SER A 17 14.93 0.84 -18.69
C SER A 17 14.09 -0.30 -18.12
N VAL A 18 14.37 -1.55 -18.50
CA VAL A 18 13.67 -2.73 -17.98
C VAL A 18 13.89 -2.88 -16.47
N ILE A 19 15.12 -2.69 -15.98
CA ILE A 19 15.43 -2.74 -14.54
C ILE A 19 14.66 -1.64 -13.81
N SER A 20 14.70 -0.40 -14.31
CA SER A 20 13.99 0.74 -13.71
C SER A 20 12.47 0.53 -13.68
N ASN A 21 11.90 -0.01 -14.76
CA ASN A 21 10.48 -0.36 -14.80
C ASN A 21 10.12 -1.41 -13.75
N ASN A 22 10.93 -2.46 -13.62
CA ASN A 22 10.72 -3.50 -12.62
C ASN A 22 10.81 -2.93 -11.19
N LEU A 23 11.78 -2.06 -10.92
CA LEU A 23 11.89 -1.37 -9.62
C LEU A 23 10.66 -0.51 -9.33
N ASN A 24 10.15 0.22 -10.33
CA ASN A 24 8.94 1.03 -10.18
C ASN A 24 7.71 0.15 -9.87
N VAL A 25 7.57 -0.98 -10.56
CA VAL A 25 6.50 -1.95 -10.28
C VAL A 25 6.63 -2.53 -8.87
N VAL A 26 7.83 -2.92 -8.44
CA VAL A 26 8.06 -3.46 -7.09
C VAL A 26 7.76 -2.41 -6.01
N MET A 27 8.24 -1.18 -6.18
CA MET A 27 7.98 -0.09 -5.24
C MET A 27 6.49 0.20 -5.12
N LYS A 28 5.76 0.27 -6.25
CA LYS A 28 4.29 0.42 -6.24
C LYS A 28 3.60 -0.69 -5.45
N ARG A 29 4.04 -1.95 -5.62
CA ARG A 29 3.49 -3.10 -4.87
C ARG A 29 3.76 -3.01 -3.37
N LEU A 30 5.00 -2.73 -2.98
CA LEU A 30 5.39 -2.62 -1.57
C LEU A 30 4.66 -1.46 -0.88
N THR A 31 4.60 -0.29 -1.52
CA THR A 31 3.89 0.88 -0.99
C THR A 31 2.39 0.61 -0.87
N SER A 32 1.77 -0.07 -1.84
CA SER A 32 0.36 -0.44 -1.77
C SER A 32 0.07 -1.36 -0.57
N ILE A 33 0.89 -2.41 -0.38
CA ILE A 33 0.76 -3.32 0.77
C ILE A 33 0.92 -2.56 2.09
N SER A 34 1.89 -1.65 2.17
CA SER A 34 2.15 -0.84 3.36
C SER A 34 0.96 0.06 3.72
N ILE A 35 0.37 0.77 2.74
CA ILE A 35 -0.79 1.64 2.97
C ILE A 35 -1.99 0.82 3.46
N ILE A 36 -2.22 -0.36 2.89
CA ILE A 36 -3.31 -1.26 3.28
C ILE A 36 -3.16 -1.71 4.74
N LEU A 37 -1.93 -2.04 5.16
CA LEU A 37 -1.63 -2.43 6.54
C LEU A 37 -1.68 -1.25 7.52
N MET A 38 -1.41 -0.03 7.06
CA MET A 38 -1.35 1.17 7.91
C MET A 38 -2.72 1.59 8.45
N ILE A 39 -3.79 1.45 7.67
CA ILE A 39 -5.15 1.83 8.07
C ILE A 39 -5.64 1.05 9.31
N PRO A 40 -5.67 -0.30 9.32
CA PRO A 40 -6.14 -1.05 10.47
C PRO A 40 -5.17 -0.94 11.67
N THR A 41 -3.86 -0.81 11.42
CA THR A 41 -2.87 -0.65 12.51
C THR A 41 -3.01 0.71 13.20
N LEU A 42 -3.31 1.79 12.48
CA LEU A 42 -3.58 3.10 13.07
C LEU A 42 -4.82 3.06 13.96
N ILE A 43 -5.88 2.40 13.50
CA ILE A 43 -7.12 2.23 14.28
C ILE A 43 -6.83 1.35 15.52
N ALA A 44 -6.17 0.21 15.36
CA ALA A 44 -5.79 -0.65 16.47
C ALA A 44 -4.87 0.07 17.49
N SER A 45 -3.99 0.96 17.04
CA SER A 45 -3.12 1.77 17.90
C SER A 45 -3.93 2.78 18.73
N LEU A 46 -4.83 3.54 18.10
CA LEU A 46 -5.67 4.52 18.79
C LEU A 46 -6.59 3.88 19.84
N TYR A 47 -7.18 2.72 19.53
CA TYR A 47 -8.08 2.00 20.45
C TYR A 47 -7.37 1.02 21.39
N GLY A 48 -6.09 0.70 21.12
CA GLY A 48 -5.25 -0.11 22.00
C GLY A 48 -4.59 0.69 23.12
N MET A 49 -4.54 2.01 22.99
CA MET A 49 -4.22 2.90 24.11
C MET A 49 -5.39 2.85 25.11
N ASN A 50 -5.10 2.71 26.41
CA ASN A 50 -6.07 2.72 27.52
C ASN A 50 -6.75 4.10 27.69
N VAL A 51 -7.29 4.65 26.61
CA VAL A 51 -8.02 5.91 26.58
C VAL A 51 -9.48 5.58 26.93
N PRO A 52 -10.06 6.22 27.96
CA PRO A 52 -11.46 6.02 28.31
C PRO A 52 -12.31 6.42 27.11
N ASN A 53 -12.92 5.42 26.49
CA ASN A 53 -13.71 5.60 25.29
C ASN A 53 -15.16 5.69 25.75
N THR A 54 -15.92 6.70 25.31
CA THR A 54 -17.35 6.91 25.67
C THR A 54 -18.26 5.72 25.26
N PHE A 55 -17.70 4.71 24.57
CA PHE A 55 -18.33 3.44 24.21
C PHE A 55 -18.01 2.26 25.14
N GLN A 56 -17.29 2.46 26.26
CA GLN A 56 -16.94 1.40 27.21
C GLN A 56 -18.16 0.71 27.86
N ASP A 57 -19.28 1.43 28.00
CA ASP A 57 -20.48 0.91 28.66
C ASP A 57 -21.37 0.03 27.75
N SER A 58 -21.08 -0.03 26.45
CA SER A 58 -21.85 -0.81 25.48
C SER A 58 -21.02 -1.96 24.91
N PRO A 59 -21.42 -3.24 25.09
CA PRO A 59 -20.70 -4.40 24.54
C PRO A 59 -20.63 -4.41 23.01
N PHE A 60 -21.42 -3.56 22.34
CA PHE A 60 -21.44 -3.43 20.88
C PHE A 60 -20.49 -2.37 20.33
N GLY A 61 -19.96 -1.47 21.17
CA GLY A 61 -19.06 -0.39 20.74
C GLY A 61 -17.76 -0.92 20.13
N PHE A 62 -17.17 -1.94 20.75
CA PHE A 62 -15.98 -2.62 20.24
C PHE A 62 -16.23 -3.25 18.86
N TRP A 63 -17.36 -3.93 18.67
CA TRP A 63 -17.73 -4.56 17.41
C TRP A 63 -17.95 -3.55 16.28
N ILE A 64 -18.58 -2.41 16.57
CA ILE A 64 -18.82 -1.33 15.59
C ILE A 64 -17.49 -0.73 15.11
N ILE A 65 -16.56 -0.45 16.03
CA ILE A 65 -15.25 0.10 15.70
C ILE A 65 -14.43 -0.90 14.86
N LEU A 66 -14.50 -2.19 15.20
CA LEU A 66 -13.81 -3.25 14.48
C LEU A 66 -14.39 -3.42 13.06
N LEU A 67 -15.72 -3.41 12.92
CA LEU A 67 -16.39 -3.41 11.62
C LEU A 67 -16.06 -2.16 10.80
N PHE A 68 -16.01 -0.99 11.41
CA PHE A 68 -15.66 0.27 10.75
C PHE A 68 -14.20 0.28 10.29
N SER A 69 -13.28 -0.22 11.12
CA SER A 69 -11.87 -0.42 10.77
C SER A 69 -11.69 -1.38 9.60
N CYS A 70 -12.39 -2.50 9.65
CA CYS A 70 -12.40 -3.48 8.58
C CYS A 70 -12.97 -2.87 7.29
N LEU A 71 -14.09 -2.13 7.36
CA LEU A 71 -14.69 -1.43 6.22
C LEU A 71 -13.76 -0.36 5.64
N LEU A 72 -13.06 0.42 6.47
CA LEU A 72 -12.09 1.42 6.01
C LEU A 72 -10.84 0.79 5.39
N SER A 73 -10.34 -0.30 5.96
CA SER A 73 -9.24 -1.06 5.37
C SER A 73 -9.66 -1.63 4.02
N THR A 74 -10.86 -2.24 3.95
CA THR A 74 -11.38 -2.84 2.72
C THR A 74 -11.71 -1.78 1.67
N SER A 75 -12.23 -0.61 2.05
CA SER A 75 -12.50 0.50 1.13
C SER A 75 -11.19 1.11 0.61
N GLY A 76 -10.15 1.20 1.43
CA GLY A 76 -8.80 1.56 1.01
C GLY A 76 -8.23 0.60 -0.03
N VAL A 77 -8.39 -0.71 0.18
CA VAL A 77 -7.99 -1.75 -0.78
C VAL A 77 -8.76 -1.61 -2.10
N LEU A 78 -10.08 -1.43 -2.04
CA LEU A 78 -10.92 -1.27 -3.24
C LEU A 78 -10.61 0.00 -4.02
N PHE A 79 -10.33 1.12 -3.32
CA PHE A 79 -9.95 2.37 -3.95
C PHE A 79 -8.58 2.28 -4.65
N PHE A 80 -7.61 1.61 -4.01
CA PHE A 80 -6.30 1.37 -4.62
C PHE A 80 -6.36 0.41 -5.81
N LYS A 81 -7.21 -0.63 -5.71
CA LYS A 81 -7.48 -1.57 -6.81
C LYS A 81 -8.19 -0.89 -7.99
N SER A 82 -9.15 0.00 -7.74
CA SER A 82 -9.91 0.68 -8.80
C SER A 82 -9.07 1.67 -9.61
N ARG A 83 -7.88 2.06 -9.13
CA ARG A 83 -7.04 3.07 -9.78
C ARG A 83 -5.88 2.49 -10.59
N ASN A 84 -5.79 1.17 -10.78
CA ASN A 84 -4.78 0.51 -11.63
C ASN A 84 -3.33 0.96 -11.35
N TRP A 85 -2.98 1.17 -10.08
CA TRP A 85 -1.58 1.42 -9.66
C TRP A 85 -0.91 0.17 -9.07
N LEU A 86 -1.56 -0.99 -9.15
CA LEU A 86 -0.99 -2.32 -8.86
C LEU A 86 -0.39 -2.97 -10.11
#